data_AF-A0A939K7G4-F1
#
_entry.id   AF-A0A939K7G4-F1
#
_cell.length_a   1.000
_cell.length_b   1.000
_cell.length_c   1.000
_cell.angle_alpha   90.00
_cell.angle_beta   90.00
_cell.angle_gamma   90.00
#
_symmetry.space_group_name_H-M   'P 1'
#
loop_
_entity.id
_entity.type
_entity.pdbx_description
1 polymer ?
#
loop_
_entity_poly.entity_id
_entity_poly.type
_entity_poly.pdbx_seq_one_letter_code
_entity_poly.pdbx_strand_id
1 'polypeptide(L)' 'MGARQAEVILSTFFRKYPPYRFEYIYKGGSGNLLYRTGAYYTGQDQYQVYVLMHRRTDKRVVIHSLQFRKA' A
#
# COMPACT_ATOMS: atom_id res chain seq x y z
N MET A 1 -0.29 -16.52 -9.26
CA MET A 1 -1.75 -16.50 -8.99
C MET A 1 -2.19 -15.40 -8.01
N GLY A 2 -1.37 -14.93 -7.05
CA GLY A 2 -1.80 -13.92 -6.06
C GLY A 2 -2.10 -12.50 -6.58
N ALA A 3 -1.44 -12.03 -7.66
CA ALA A 3 -1.58 -10.64 -8.12
C ALA A 3 -3.01 -10.28 -8.58
N ARG A 4 -3.69 -11.16 -9.32
CA ARG A 4 -5.07 -10.94 -9.79
C ARG A 4 -6.07 -10.91 -8.63
N GLN A 5 -5.87 -11.73 -7.61
CA GLN A 5 -6.71 -11.71 -6.41
C GLN A 5 -6.46 -10.44 -5.59
N ALA A 6 -5.21 -10.00 -5.46
CA ALA A 6 -4.88 -8.73 -4.82
C ALA A 6 -5.52 -7.54 -5.53
N GLU A 7 -5.52 -7.52 -6.86
CA GLU A 7 -6.19 -6.49 -7.67
C GLU A 7 -7.70 -6.43 -7.40
N VAL A 8 -8.37 -7.58 -7.35
CA VAL A 8 -9.81 -7.65 -7.02
C VAL A 8 -10.08 -7.11 -5.61
N ILE A 9 -9.27 -7.52 -4.61
CA ILE A 9 -9.42 -7.05 -3.23
C ILE A 9 -9.23 -5.53 -3.14
N LEU A 10 -8.18 -5.00 -3.76
CA LEU A 10 -7.87 -3.57 -3.73
C LEU A 10 -8.91 -2.74 -4.47
N SER A 11 -9.35 -3.19 -5.65
CA SER A 11 -10.42 -2.52 -6.39
C SER A 11 -11.72 -2.46 -5.59
N THR A 12 -12.06 -3.53 -4.88
CA THR A 12 -13.24 -3.58 -4.00
C THR A 12 -13.07 -2.64 -2.80
N PHE A 13 -11.89 -2.62 -2.18
CA PHE A 13 -11.58 -1.72 -1.07
C PHE A 13 -11.72 -0.25 -1.48
N PHE A 14 -11.11 0.16 -2.60
CA PHE A 14 -11.16 1.55 -3.07
C PHE A 14 -12.54 1.98 -3.54
N ARG A 15 -13.37 1.07 -4.06
CA ARG A 15 -14.78 1.36 -4.36
C ARG A 15 -15.60 1.59 -3.09
N LYS A 16 -15.36 0.78 -2.05
CA LYS A 16 -16.08 0.89 -0.77
C LYS A 16 -15.62 2.10 0.04
N TYR A 17 -14.34 2.45 -0.06
CA TYR A 17 -13.69 3.52 0.70
C TYR A 17 -12.97 4.48 -0.24
N PRO A 18 -13.68 5.28 -1.05
CA PRO A 18 -13.05 6.16 -2.05
C PRO A 18 -12.15 7.21 -1.35
N PRO A 19 -10.88 7.35 -1.75
CA PRO A 19 -9.98 8.29 -1.12
C PRO A 19 -10.29 9.71 -1.55
N TYR A 20 -10.27 10.66 -0.61
CA TYR A 20 -10.17 12.08 -0.93
C TYR A 20 -8.75 12.62 -0.70
N ARG A 21 -7.93 11.92 0.10
CA ARG A 21 -6.53 12.31 0.35
C ARG A 21 -5.66 11.09 0.64
N PHE A 22 -4.44 11.11 0.14
CA PHE A 22 -3.39 10.19 0.54
C PHE A 22 -2.13 10.98 0.90
N GLU A 23 -1.65 10.83 2.12
CA GLU A 23 -0.45 11.49 2.60
C GLU A 23 0.68 10.49 2.78
N TYR A 24 1.85 10.87 2.27
CA TYR A 24 3.06 10.10 2.46
C TYR A 24 3.69 10.46 3.81
N ILE A 25 3.95 9.46 4.66
CA ILE A 25 4.50 9.71 6.01
C ILE A 25 5.98 9.37 6.07
N TYR A 26 6.36 8.13 5.72
CA TYR A 26 7.75 7.68 5.91
C TYR A 26 8.21 6.67 4.86
N LYS A 27 9.50 6.71 4.48
CA LYS A 27 10.21 5.66 3.71
C LYS A 27 11.36 5.13 4.53
N GLY A 28 11.63 3.84 4.33
CA GLY A 28 12.95 3.30 4.55
C GLY A 28 13.21 2.07 3.70
N GLY A 29 14.33 1.42 3.95
CA GLY A 29 14.68 0.18 3.30
C GLY A 29 16.00 -0.37 3.84
N SER A 30 16.22 -1.66 3.60
CA SER A 30 17.47 -2.35 3.89
C SER A 30 17.74 -3.37 2.78
N GLY A 31 18.89 -3.24 2.12
CA GLY A 31 19.23 -4.04 0.93
C GLY A 31 18.15 -3.96 -0.15
N ASN A 32 17.53 -5.10 -0.46
CA ASN A 32 16.45 -5.20 -1.45
C ASN A 32 15.05 -4.99 -0.87
N LEU A 33 14.91 -4.84 0.44
CA LEU A 33 13.62 -4.60 1.09
C LEU A 33 13.37 -3.09 1.20
N LEU A 34 12.21 -2.64 0.75
CA LEU A 34 11.79 -1.23 0.80
C LEU A 34 10.45 -1.16 1.52
N TYR A 35 10.26 -0.17 2.37
CA TYR A 35 8.96 0.09 2.98
C TYR A 35 8.54 1.55 2.83
N ARG A 36 7.24 1.74 2.73
CA ARG A 36 6.59 3.05 2.69
C ARG A 36 5.39 3.04 3.61
N THR A 37 5.16 4.14 4.32
CA THR A 37 3.96 4.36 5.10
C THR A 37 3.22 5.61 4.63
N GLY A 38 1.92 5.61 4.81
CA GLY A 38 1.08 6.77 4.50
C GLY A 38 -0.22 6.79 5.30
N ALA A 39 -0.91 7.92 5.26
CA ALA A 39 -2.27 8.05 5.74
C ALA A 39 -3.23 8.12 4.55
N TYR A 40 -4.29 7.32 4.61
CA TYR A 40 -5.34 7.24 3.61
C TYR A 40 -6.63 7.73 4.22
N TYR A 41 -7.23 8.76 3.62
CA TYR A 41 -8.41 9.42 4.14
C TYR A 41 -9.62 9.17 3.23
N THR A 42 -10.73 8.74 3.82
CA THR A 42 -11.94 8.31 3.11
C THR A 42 -13.18 8.61 3.94
N GLY A 43 -14.06 9.48 3.46
CA GLY A 43 -15.23 9.93 4.24
C GLY A 43 -14.81 10.47 5.62
N GLN A 44 -15.31 9.85 6.69
CA GLN A 44 -14.92 10.17 8.07
C GLN A 44 -13.86 9.22 8.66
N ASP A 45 -13.40 8.23 7.88
CA ASP A 45 -12.42 7.25 8.31
C ASP A 45 -11.00 7.61 7.83
N GLN A 46 -10.01 7.18 8.60
CA GLN A 46 -8.59 7.23 8.25
C GLN A 46 -7.97 5.84 8.39
N TYR A 47 -7.09 5.49 7.46
CA TYR A 47 -6.29 4.28 7.50
C TYR A 47 -4.79 4.62 7.49
N GLN A 48 -4.02 3.98 8.35
CA GLN A 48 -2.58 3.88 8.20
C GLN A 48 -2.25 2.80 7.16
N VAL A 49 -1.51 3.18 6.14
CA VAL A 49 -1.12 2.32 5.03
C VAL A 49 0.33 1.93 5.18
N TYR A 50 0.62 0.63 5.11
CA TYR A 50 1.96 0.07 5.14
C TYR A 50 2.20 -0.71 3.85
N VAL A 51 3.25 -0.34 3.12
CA VAL A 51 3.65 -1.01 1.88
C VAL A 51 5.02 -1.61 2.07
N LEU A 52 5.14 -2.92 1.90
CA LEU A 52 6.41 -3.64 1.81
C LEU A 52 6.68 -4.01 0.37
N MET A 53 7.88 -3.70 -0.11
CA MET A 53 8.29 -3.91 -1.49
C MET A 53 9.65 -4.57 -1.55
N HIS A 54 9.89 -5.30 -2.64
CA HIS A 54 11.20 -5.85 -2.97
C HIS A 54 11.74 -5.20 -4.23
N ARG A 55 13.00 -4.78 -4.19
CA ARG A 55 13.78 -4.43 -5.38
C ARG A 55 14.35 -5.72 -5.97
N ARG A 56 14.03 -5.98 -7.24
CA ARG A 56 14.56 -7.10 -8.01
C ARG A 56 15.90 -6.73 -8.65
N THR A 57 16.64 -7.74 -9.10
CA THR A 57 17.95 -7.59 -9.76
C THR A 57 17.89 -6.74 -11.03
N ASP A 58 16.75 -6.76 -11.73
CA ASP A 58 16.45 -5.92 -12.90
C ASP A 58 16.00 -4.48 -12.54
N LYS A 59 16.24 -4.05 -11.29
CA LYS A 59 15.86 -2.74 -10.72
C LYS A 59 14.34 -2.52 -10.61
N ARG A 60 13.47 -3.46 -10.99
CA ARG A 60 12.03 -3.33 -10.78
C ARG A 60 11.70 -3.40 -9.29
N VAL A 61 10.76 -2.59 -8.85
CA VAL A 61 10.23 -2.62 -7.48
C VAL A 61 8.85 -3.25 -7.53
N VAL A 62 8.65 -4.31 -6.76
CA VAL A 62 7.37 -5.04 -6.68
C VAL A 62 6.81 -4.94 -5.26
N ILE A 63 5.49 -4.72 -5.16
CA ILE A 63 4.79 -4.78 -3.88
C ILE A 63 4.71 -6.24 -3.44
N HIS A 64 5.17 -6.52 -2.24
CA HIS A 64 5.08 -7.82 -1.59
C HIS A 64 3.91 -7.87 -0.61
N SER A 65 3.70 -6.80 0.17
CA SER A 65 2.51 -6.67 1.01
C SER A 65 2.02 -5.22 1.07
N LEU A 66 0.70 -5.09 1.25
CA LEU A 66 0.00 -3.83 1.40
C LEU A 66 -1.03 -4.01 2.51
N GLN A 67 -0.96 -3.19 3.55
CA GLN A 67 -1.85 -3.25 4.70
C GLN A 67 -2.54 -1.90 4.90
N PHE A 68 -3.85 -1.95 5.13
CA PHE A 68 -4.64 -0.83 5.60
C PHE A 68 -5.07 -1.13 7.03
N ARG A 69 -4.63 -0.32 7.99
CA ARG A 69 -5.04 -0.42 9.39
C ARG A 69 -5.88 0.79 9.73
N LYS A 70 -7.07 0.59 10.31
CA LYS A 70 -7.89 1.70 10.77
C LYS A 70 -7.11 2.46 11.85
N ALA A 71 -7.00 3.77 11.68
CA ALA A 71 -6.33 4.65 12.63
C ALA A 71 -7.17 4.86 13.89
#